data_AF-A0A3C2D518-F1
#
_entry.id   AF-A0A3C2D518-F1
#
_cell.length_a   1.000
_cell.length_b   1.000
_cell.length_c   1.000
_cell.angle_alpha   90.00
_cell.angle_beta   90.00
_cell.angle_gamma   90.00
#
_symmetry.space_group_name_H-M   'P 1'
#
loop_
_entity.id
_entity.type
_entity.pdbx_description
1 polymer ?
#
loop_
_entity_poly.entity_id
_entity_poly.type
_entity_poly.pdbx_seq_one_letter_code
_entity_poly.pdbx_strand_id
1 'polypeptide(L)'
;MIIVLSPAKSLYNQCPVPFETFSQLDFLPEAEKIISVMKKKKPAQLANLMGISPKLAETNYQRFQAWATPFTPENSWQAVLMFNGDVYQGLKAETFSADEFEIAQQHLRILSGVYGLLKPLDLIQPYRLEMGTSVAIGRKKNLYEFWKAKITTKLNQDFSETGQTVMINLASNEYFSAIDSKKLKARIITPTFKEQKSGQYQMVSFFAKRARGLMSRFIIQNQINDPEEIKAFDLEGYYFNNGLSKGDNWVFTR
;
A
#
# COMPACT_ATOMS: atom_id res chain seq x y z
N MET A 1 -0.56 6.91 15.15
CA MET A 1 -0.75 5.51 14.68
C MET A 1 -0.40 5.41 13.20
N ILE A 2 0.22 4.31 12.73
CA ILE A 2 0.58 4.11 11.32
C ILE A 2 -0.38 3.12 10.65
N ILE A 3 -1.01 3.51 9.55
CA ILE A 3 -1.81 2.68 8.66
C ILE A 3 -0.88 2.09 7.59
N VAL A 4 -1.03 0.81 7.28
CA VAL A 4 -0.37 0.19 6.11
C VAL A 4 -1.39 -0.28 5.07
N LEU A 5 -1.18 0.10 3.82
CA LEU A 5 -1.98 -0.31 2.67
C LEU A 5 -1.18 -1.13 1.66
N SER A 6 -1.89 -1.93 0.87
CA SER A 6 -1.37 -2.51 -0.36
C SER A 6 -1.40 -1.48 -1.50
N PRO A 7 -0.47 -1.58 -2.48
CA PRO A 7 -0.52 -0.77 -3.69
C PRO A 7 -1.63 -1.27 -4.63
N ALA A 8 -1.91 -0.51 -5.68
CA ALA A 8 -2.79 -0.94 -6.76
C ALA A 8 -2.02 -1.47 -7.98
N LYS A 9 -2.65 -2.38 -8.72
CA LYS A 9 -2.11 -2.89 -10.00
C LYS A 9 -2.38 -1.94 -11.16
N SER A 10 -3.51 -1.24 -11.12
CA SER A 10 -3.83 -0.20 -12.08
C SER A 10 -3.32 1.14 -11.54
N LEU A 11 -2.86 1.98 -12.45
CA LEU A 11 -2.32 3.30 -12.16
C LEU A 11 -3.05 4.30 -13.04
N TYR A 12 -3.21 5.53 -12.58
CA TYR A 12 -3.58 6.60 -13.48
C TYR A 12 -2.45 6.87 -14.49
N ASN A 13 -2.82 7.32 -15.69
CA ASN A 13 -1.88 7.71 -16.75
C ASN A 13 -1.55 9.22 -16.71
N GLN A 14 -2.19 9.96 -15.81
CA GLN A 14 -1.94 11.37 -15.50
C GLN A 14 -2.39 11.64 -14.06
N CYS A 15 -1.80 12.63 -13.38
CA CYS A 15 -2.24 12.99 -12.04
C CYS A 15 -3.72 13.44 -12.07
N PRO A 16 -4.60 12.91 -11.20
CA PRO A 16 -6.03 13.25 -11.23
C PRO A 16 -6.32 14.66 -10.69
N VAL A 17 -5.41 15.24 -9.88
CA VAL A 17 -5.53 16.58 -9.30
C VAL A 17 -4.18 17.30 -9.30
N PRO A 18 -4.13 18.63 -9.50
CA PRO A 18 -2.91 19.39 -9.37
C PRO A 18 -2.49 19.44 -7.89
N PHE A 19 -1.33 18.87 -7.56
CA PHE A 19 -0.77 18.95 -6.21
C PHE A 19 0.75 18.99 -6.29
N GLU A 20 1.35 20.05 -5.77
CA GLU A 20 2.79 20.35 -5.96
C GLU A 20 3.68 19.76 -4.86
N THR A 21 3.13 19.52 -3.67
CA THR A 21 3.92 18.99 -2.56
C THR A 21 4.23 17.52 -2.77
N PHE A 22 5.51 17.16 -2.68
CA PHE A 22 5.97 15.78 -2.76
C PHE A 22 7.14 15.52 -1.82
N SER A 23 7.39 14.24 -1.56
CA SER A 23 8.55 13.75 -0.80
C SER A 23 9.41 12.81 -1.65
N GLN A 24 10.56 12.44 -1.11
CA GLN A 24 11.49 11.51 -1.73
C GLN A 24 11.40 10.12 -1.08
N LEU A 25 11.68 9.11 -1.90
CA LEU A 25 11.69 7.71 -1.52
C LEU A 25 12.75 7.41 -0.46
N ASP A 26 12.35 6.68 0.59
CA ASP A 26 13.28 6.17 1.59
C ASP A 26 14.23 5.09 1.02
N PHE A 27 13.85 4.42 -0.07
CA PHE A 27 14.55 3.24 -0.63
C PHE A 27 14.86 3.35 -2.12
N LEU A 28 15.24 4.55 -2.61
CA LEU A 28 15.60 4.74 -4.02
C LEU A 28 16.74 3.80 -4.50
N PRO A 29 17.86 3.61 -3.77
CA PRO A 29 18.94 2.71 -4.20
C PRO A 29 18.50 1.24 -4.30
N GLU A 30 17.57 0.80 -3.47
CA GLU A 30 16.96 -0.52 -3.56
C GLU A 30 16.03 -0.64 -4.77
N ALA A 31 15.22 0.38 -5.03
CA ALA A 31 14.35 0.42 -6.20
C ALA A 31 15.17 0.33 -7.49
N GLU A 32 16.30 1.05 -7.61
CA GLU A 32 17.22 0.96 -8.75
C GLU A 32 17.75 -0.46 -8.99
N LYS A 33 18.08 -1.20 -7.92
CA LYS A 33 18.52 -2.61 -8.03
C LYS A 33 17.42 -3.50 -8.61
N ILE A 34 16.19 -3.31 -8.15
CA ILE A 34 15.03 -4.06 -8.66
C ILE A 34 14.78 -3.70 -10.12
N ILE A 35 14.73 -2.42 -10.46
CA ILE A 35 14.51 -1.95 -11.83
C ILE A 35 15.60 -2.46 -12.77
N SER A 36 16.86 -2.47 -12.36
CA SER A 36 17.97 -3.04 -13.15
C SER A 36 17.76 -4.52 -13.49
N VAL A 37 17.22 -5.31 -12.56
CA VAL A 37 16.87 -6.71 -12.81
C VAL A 37 15.65 -6.81 -13.75
N MET A 38 14.65 -5.95 -13.56
CA MET A 38 13.42 -5.98 -14.37
C MET A 38 13.65 -5.50 -15.81
N LYS A 39 14.51 -4.50 -16.04
CA LYS A 39 14.91 -3.99 -17.37
C LYS A 39 15.52 -5.07 -18.27
N LYS A 40 16.11 -6.12 -17.69
CA LYS A 40 16.74 -7.24 -18.43
C LYS A 40 15.74 -8.29 -18.92
N LYS A 41 14.48 -8.24 -18.46
CA LYS A 41 13.46 -9.24 -18.81
C LYS A 41 12.73 -8.81 -20.07
N LYS A 42 12.70 -9.68 -21.07
CA LYS A 42 11.92 -9.48 -22.29
C LYS A 42 10.41 -9.58 -21.99
N PRO A 43 9.52 -8.99 -22.81
CA PRO A 43 8.06 -9.05 -22.61
C PRO A 43 7.51 -10.46 -22.34
N ALA A 44 7.93 -11.47 -23.10
CA ALA A 44 7.49 -12.86 -22.88
C ALA A 44 7.90 -13.42 -21.49
N GLN A 45 9.08 -13.03 -20.99
CA GLN A 45 9.55 -13.43 -19.66
C GLN A 45 8.75 -12.71 -18.57
N LEU A 46 8.39 -11.44 -18.78
CA LEU A 46 7.53 -10.69 -17.87
C LEU A 46 6.11 -11.26 -17.82
N ALA A 47 5.54 -11.63 -18.97
CA ALA A 47 4.23 -12.26 -19.05
C ALA A 47 4.15 -13.52 -18.19
N ASN A 48 5.15 -14.41 -18.33
CA ASN A 48 5.25 -15.63 -17.54
C ASN A 48 5.51 -15.34 -16.05
N LEU A 49 6.53 -14.52 -15.74
CA LEU A 49 6.93 -14.21 -14.37
C LEU A 49 5.79 -13.60 -13.53
N MET A 50 4.98 -12.74 -14.14
CA MET A 50 3.95 -11.98 -13.43
C MET A 50 2.53 -12.53 -13.64
N GLY A 51 2.37 -13.57 -14.46
CA GLY A 51 1.06 -14.13 -14.81
C GLY A 51 0.14 -13.11 -15.47
N ILE A 52 0.64 -12.36 -16.44
CA ILE A 52 -0.09 -11.27 -17.11
C ILE A 52 -0.19 -11.49 -18.63
N SER A 53 -1.15 -10.82 -19.26
CA SER A 53 -1.33 -10.90 -20.71
C SER A 53 -0.12 -10.33 -21.47
N PRO A 54 0.13 -10.77 -22.72
CA PRO A 54 1.23 -10.24 -23.54
C PRO A 54 1.20 -8.71 -23.70
N LYS A 55 0.02 -8.13 -23.92
CA LYS A 55 -0.18 -6.68 -24.03
C LYS A 55 0.27 -5.94 -22.77
N LEU A 56 -0.08 -6.49 -21.59
CA LEU A 56 0.28 -5.89 -20.31
C LEU A 56 1.76 -6.10 -19.98
N ALA A 57 2.35 -7.21 -20.42
CA ALA A 57 3.78 -7.45 -20.31
C ALA A 57 4.60 -6.47 -21.15
N GLU A 58 4.15 -6.16 -22.37
CA GLU A 58 4.76 -5.13 -23.23
C GLU A 58 4.69 -3.76 -22.57
N THR A 59 3.51 -3.40 -22.03
CA THR A 59 3.32 -2.14 -21.31
C THR A 59 4.30 -2.02 -20.13
N ASN A 60 4.48 -3.09 -19.35
CA ASN A 60 5.38 -3.06 -18.21
C ASN A 60 6.86 -3.14 -18.61
N TYR A 61 7.19 -3.80 -19.71
CA TYR A 61 8.52 -3.73 -20.31
C TYR A 61 8.89 -2.27 -20.62
N GLN A 62 8.01 -1.55 -21.32
CA GLN A 62 8.20 -0.13 -21.64
C GLN A 62 8.34 0.73 -20.38
N ARG A 63 7.47 0.53 -19.37
CA ARG A 63 7.57 1.21 -18.07
C ARG A 63 8.93 0.98 -17.40
N PHE A 64 9.40 -0.28 -17.38
CA PHE A 64 10.72 -0.57 -16.83
C PHE A 64 11.83 0.11 -17.62
N GLN A 65 11.79 0.12 -18.96
CA GLN A 65 12.79 0.82 -19.78
C GLN A 65 12.79 2.33 -19.53
N ALA A 66 11.61 2.94 -19.49
CA ALA A 66 11.42 4.37 -19.26
C ALA A 66 11.78 4.82 -17.84
N TRP A 67 11.85 3.90 -16.88
CA TRP A 67 12.19 4.22 -15.50
C TRP A 67 13.58 4.86 -15.42
N ALA A 68 13.65 6.08 -14.87
CA ALA A 68 14.89 6.86 -14.81
C ALA A 68 14.90 7.84 -13.64
N THR A 69 16.08 8.10 -13.08
CA THR A 69 16.33 9.17 -12.11
C THR A 69 16.94 10.39 -12.81
N PRO A 70 16.77 11.62 -12.29
CA PRO A 70 16.01 11.97 -11.08
C PRO A 70 14.49 11.90 -11.28
N PHE A 71 13.76 11.75 -10.16
CA PHE A 71 12.30 11.80 -10.16
C PHE A 71 11.84 13.26 -10.08
N THR A 72 11.01 13.65 -11.03
CA THR A 72 10.48 15.01 -11.15
C THR A 72 8.98 14.94 -11.47
N PRO A 73 8.21 16.03 -11.25
CA PRO A 73 6.78 16.05 -11.57
C PRO A 73 6.44 15.71 -13.03
N GLU A 74 7.40 15.86 -13.95
CA GLU A 74 7.23 15.51 -15.37
C GLU A 74 7.28 14.01 -15.64
N ASN A 75 7.97 13.23 -14.80
CA ASN A 75 8.16 11.79 -15.02
C ASN A 75 7.60 10.90 -13.89
N SER A 76 7.14 11.48 -12.78
CA SER A 76 6.71 10.79 -11.57
C SER A 76 5.62 11.58 -10.83
N TRP A 77 4.79 10.89 -10.05
CA TRP A 77 3.74 11.51 -9.23
C TRP A 77 3.67 10.89 -7.84
N GLN A 78 3.02 11.59 -6.92
CA GLN A 78 2.77 11.13 -5.56
C GLN A 78 2.09 9.76 -5.57
N ALA A 79 2.62 8.83 -4.77
CA ALA A 79 2.17 7.44 -4.73
C ALA A 79 0.66 7.31 -4.51
N VAL A 80 0.10 8.08 -3.57
CA VAL A 80 -1.33 8.04 -3.24
C VAL A 80 -2.24 8.51 -4.38
N LEU A 81 -1.72 9.36 -5.28
CA LEU A 81 -2.43 9.91 -6.43
C LEU A 81 -2.19 9.12 -7.72
N MET A 82 -1.14 8.29 -7.79
CA MET A 82 -0.88 7.43 -8.94
C MET A 82 -1.65 6.11 -8.88
N PHE A 83 -1.76 5.50 -7.69
CA PHE A 83 -2.43 4.21 -7.55
C PHE A 83 -3.94 4.31 -7.80
N ASN A 84 -4.45 3.44 -8.67
CA ASN A 84 -5.87 3.38 -9.03
C ASN A 84 -6.40 1.95 -8.86
N GLY A 85 -7.28 1.73 -7.90
CA GLY A 85 -7.92 0.44 -7.67
C GLY A 85 -8.84 0.51 -6.46
N ASP A 86 -9.53 -0.59 -6.12
CA ASP A 86 -10.62 -0.59 -5.14
C ASP A 86 -10.24 0.07 -3.81
N VAL A 87 -9.03 -0.19 -3.28
CA VAL A 87 -8.50 0.47 -2.07
C VAL A 87 -8.43 1.99 -2.26
N TYR A 88 -7.90 2.45 -3.38
CA TYR A 88 -7.71 3.88 -3.65
C TYR A 88 -9.01 4.58 -4.02
N GLN A 89 -9.97 3.87 -4.61
CA GLN A 89 -11.34 4.38 -4.80
C GLN A 89 -12.09 4.55 -3.47
N GLY A 90 -11.79 3.71 -2.46
CA GLY A 90 -12.28 3.89 -1.11
C GLY A 90 -11.56 5.03 -0.37
N LEU A 91 -10.23 5.12 -0.52
CA LEU A 91 -9.41 6.17 0.11
C LEU A 91 -9.75 7.55 -0.45
N LYS A 92 -9.98 7.64 -1.76
CA LYS A 92 -10.40 8.85 -2.48
C LYS A 92 -9.49 10.05 -2.20
N ALA A 93 -8.17 9.85 -2.29
CA ALA A 93 -7.19 10.86 -1.92
C ALA A 93 -7.23 12.11 -2.81
N GLU A 94 -7.79 12.03 -4.01
CA GLU A 94 -8.01 13.19 -4.88
C GLU A 94 -8.96 14.24 -4.28
N THR A 95 -9.72 13.91 -3.23
CA THR A 95 -10.56 14.86 -2.52
C THR A 95 -9.95 15.39 -1.22
N PHE A 96 -8.70 15.03 -0.91
CA PHE A 96 -8.06 15.47 0.33
C PHE A 96 -7.71 16.96 0.29
N SER A 97 -7.90 17.63 1.42
CA SER A 97 -7.31 18.95 1.68
C SER A 97 -5.80 18.85 1.89
N ALA A 98 -5.10 20.00 1.90
CA ALA A 98 -3.68 20.04 2.22
C ALA A 98 -3.38 19.43 3.61
N ASP A 99 -4.17 19.77 4.63
CA ASP A 99 -4.04 19.23 5.98
C ASP A 99 -4.27 17.71 6.02
N GLU A 100 -5.27 17.20 5.27
CA GLU A 100 -5.52 15.76 5.16
C GLU A 100 -4.36 15.03 4.47
N PHE A 101 -3.69 15.66 3.48
CA PHE A 101 -2.45 15.13 2.91
C PHE A 101 -1.30 15.12 3.91
N GLU A 102 -1.15 16.13 4.76
CA GLU A 102 -0.13 16.16 5.81
C GLU A 102 -0.36 15.06 6.85
N ILE A 103 -1.61 14.89 7.31
CA ILE A 103 -2.01 13.81 8.21
C ILE A 103 -1.73 12.46 7.55
N ALA A 104 -2.16 12.27 6.30
CA ALA A 104 -1.86 11.04 5.56
C ALA A 104 -0.35 10.81 5.47
N GLN A 105 0.45 11.84 5.19
CA GLN A 105 1.90 11.73 5.06
C GLN A 105 2.57 11.23 6.36
N GLN A 106 2.04 11.64 7.51
CA GLN A 106 2.51 11.19 8.83
C GLN A 106 1.99 9.80 9.19
N HIS A 107 0.73 9.49 8.86
CA HIS A 107 0.01 8.33 9.39
C HIS A 107 -0.16 7.16 8.41
N LEU A 108 0.07 7.33 7.11
CA LEU A 108 -0.14 6.28 6.12
C LEU A 108 1.18 5.83 5.49
N ARG A 109 1.30 4.53 5.26
CA ARG A 109 2.34 3.92 4.44
C ARG A 109 1.72 2.96 3.43
N ILE A 110 2.31 2.92 2.23
CA ILE A 110 1.90 2.02 1.15
C ILE A 110 3.06 1.05 0.90
N LEU A 111 2.81 -0.25 1.05
CA LEU A 111 3.81 -1.27 0.73
C LEU A 111 3.98 -1.39 -0.79
N SER A 112 5.19 -1.71 -1.26
CA SER A 112 5.49 -1.77 -2.69
C SER A 112 6.51 -2.84 -3.02
N GLY A 113 6.31 -3.58 -4.10
CA GLY A 113 7.31 -4.54 -4.60
C GLY A 113 8.58 -3.86 -5.15
N VAL A 114 8.46 -2.67 -5.75
CA VAL A 114 9.60 -1.89 -6.29
C VAL A 114 10.19 -0.95 -5.26
N TYR A 115 9.35 -0.26 -4.50
CA TYR A 115 9.78 0.84 -3.62
C TYR A 115 9.84 0.45 -2.14
N GLY A 116 9.43 -0.78 -1.79
CA GLY A 116 9.44 -1.29 -0.42
C GLY A 116 8.34 -0.68 0.43
N LEU A 117 8.55 0.55 0.88
CA LEU A 117 7.63 1.33 1.71
C LEU A 117 7.56 2.75 1.15
N LEU A 118 6.34 3.23 0.90
CA LEU A 118 6.06 4.56 0.36
C LEU A 118 5.27 5.37 1.37
N LYS A 119 5.57 6.66 1.46
CA LYS A 119 4.66 7.67 2.01
C LYS A 119 3.69 8.14 0.92
N PRO A 120 2.50 8.66 1.28
CA PRO A 120 1.52 9.14 0.32
C PRO A 120 2.06 10.09 -0.76
N LEU A 121 2.93 11.02 -0.36
CA LEU A 121 3.48 12.07 -1.22
C LEU A 121 4.81 11.68 -1.89
N ASP A 122 5.31 10.46 -1.71
CA ASP A 122 6.53 10.02 -2.39
C ASP A 122 6.31 9.96 -3.90
N LEU A 123 7.20 10.59 -4.66
CA LEU A 123 7.18 10.46 -6.11
C LEU A 123 7.51 9.02 -6.52
N ILE A 124 6.66 8.44 -7.36
CA ILE A 124 6.88 7.15 -8.00
C ILE A 124 6.69 7.26 -9.50
N GLN A 125 7.39 6.40 -10.24
CA GLN A 125 7.15 6.20 -11.66
C GLN A 125 6.28 4.95 -11.88
N PRO A 126 5.49 4.89 -12.97
CA PRO A 126 4.61 3.77 -13.24
C PRO A 126 5.36 2.44 -13.33
N TYR A 127 4.83 1.42 -12.67
CA TYR A 127 5.40 0.08 -12.68
C TYR A 127 4.28 -0.96 -12.47
N ARG A 128 4.64 -2.24 -12.62
CA ARG A 128 3.88 -3.33 -12.01
C ARG A 128 4.87 -4.35 -11.52
N LEU A 129 4.86 -4.61 -10.21
CA LEU A 129 5.62 -5.67 -9.59
C LEU A 129 4.97 -5.98 -8.24
N GLU A 130 4.13 -7.01 -8.23
CA GLU A 130 3.52 -7.52 -7.03
C GLU A 130 4.57 -8.07 -6.05
N MET A 131 4.38 -7.89 -4.73
CA MET A 131 5.32 -8.35 -3.69
C MET A 131 5.53 -9.87 -3.73
N GLY A 132 4.48 -10.62 -4.10
CA GLY A 132 4.56 -12.08 -4.27
C GLY A 132 5.35 -12.55 -5.50
N THR A 133 5.83 -11.65 -6.36
CA THR A 133 6.57 -12.02 -7.57
C THR A 133 7.88 -12.74 -7.23
N SER A 134 8.06 -13.94 -7.81
CA SER A 134 9.28 -14.74 -7.60
C SER A 134 10.45 -14.23 -8.44
N VAL A 135 11.02 -13.10 -8.04
CA VAL A 135 12.19 -12.48 -8.68
C VAL A 135 13.36 -12.36 -7.71
N ALA A 136 14.50 -12.94 -8.10
CA ALA A 136 15.72 -12.83 -7.32
C ALA A 136 16.39 -11.47 -7.50
N ILE A 137 16.80 -10.86 -6.39
CA ILE A 137 17.52 -9.58 -6.36
C ILE A 137 18.86 -9.78 -5.65
N GLY A 138 19.94 -9.83 -6.42
CA GLY A 138 21.27 -10.19 -5.91
C GLY A 138 21.26 -11.58 -5.27
N ARG A 139 21.63 -11.69 -3.98
CA ARG A 139 21.64 -12.95 -3.22
C ARG A 139 20.29 -13.34 -2.61
N LYS A 140 19.25 -12.52 -2.79
CA LYS A 140 17.92 -12.73 -2.20
C LYS A 140 17.02 -13.43 -3.21
N LYS A 141 16.36 -14.51 -2.80
CA LYS A 141 15.62 -15.40 -3.72
C LYS A 141 14.32 -14.78 -4.24
N ASN A 142 13.74 -13.86 -3.47
CA ASN A 142 12.48 -13.19 -3.77
C ASN A 142 12.42 -11.81 -3.11
N LEU A 143 11.36 -11.05 -3.40
CA LEU A 143 11.13 -9.72 -2.86
C LEU A 143 10.93 -9.71 -1.34
N TYR A 144 10.32 -10.76 -0.75
CA TYR A 144 10.18 -10.87 0.70
C TYR A 144 11.54 -10.89 1.41
N GLU A 145 12.47 -11.73 0.95
CA GLU A 145 13.82 -11.81 1.52
C GLU A 145 14.62 -10.53 1.30
N PHE A 146 14.35 -9.81 0.20
CA PHE A 146 14.98 -8.54 -0.12
C PHE A 146 14.50 -7.40 0.77
N TRP A 147 13.20 -7.34 1.04
CA TRP A 147 12.53 -6.23 1.71
C TRP A 147 12.34 -6.41 3.22
N LYS A 148 12.08 -7.62 3.70
CA LYS A 148 11.56 -7.87 5.06
C LYS A 148 12.32 -7.14 6.17
N ALA A 149 13.64 -7.26 6.18
CA ALA A 149 14.46 -6.58 7.17
C ALA A 149 14.45 -5.05 7.00
N LYS A 150 14.48 -4.54 5.77
CA LYS A 150 14.54 -3.09 5.49
C LYS A 150 13.25 -2.40 5.88
N ILE A 151 12.11 -2.92 5.42
CA ILE A 151 10.79 -2.35 5.71
C ILE A 151 10.53 -2.36 7.21
N THR A 152 10.78 -3.47 7.91
CA THR A 152 10.57 -3.53 9.37
C THR A 152 11.47 -2.57 10.14
N THR A 153 12.75 -2.44 9.75
CA THR A 153 13.66 -1.47 10.39
C THR A 153 13.16 -0.04 10.19
N LYS A 154 12.76 0.33 8.97
CA LYS A 154 12.25 1.68 8.67
C LYS A 154 10.94 1.97 9.40
N LEU A 155 10.01 1.02 9.46
CA LEU A 155 8.78 1.19 10.26
C LEU A 155 9.07 1.38 11.75
N ASN A 156 10.02 0.63 12.32
CA ASN A 156 10.43 0.82 13.71
C ASN A 156 11.07 2.19 13.96
N GLN A 157 11.81 2.71 12.98
CA GLN A 157 12.33 4.08 13.02
C GLN A 157 11.19 5.09 12.99
N ASP A 158 10.25 4.95 12.06
CA ASP A 158 9.08 5.83 11.95
C ASP A 158 8.25 5.84 13.24
N PHE A 159 8.02 4.68 13.87
CA PHE A 159 7.35 4.59 15.17
C PHE A 159 8.13 5.32 16.27
N SER A 160 9.45 5.18 16.30
CA SER A 160 10.30 5.85 17.30
C SER A 160 10.34 7.37 17.12
N GLU A 161 10.40 7.86 15.88
CA GLU A 161 10.47 9.30 15.57
C GLU A 161 9.14 10.01 15.84
N THR A 162 8.02 9.33 15.60
CA THR A 162 6.67 9.89 15.77
C THR A 162 6.06 9.63 17.15
N GLY A 163 6.70 8.78 17.97
CA GLY A 163 6.14 8.31 19.25
C GLY A 163 4.91 7.40 19.11
N GLN A 164 4.58 6.99 17.89
CA GLN A 164 3.42 6.14 17.62
C GLN A 164 3.73 4.68 18.00
N THR A 165 2.73 3.97 18.52
CA THR A 165 2.91 2.60 19.06
C THR A 165 1.94 1.56 18.47
N VAL A 166 1.13 1.97 17.50
CA VAL A 166 0.07 1.14 16.91
C VAL A 166 0.16 1.17 15.39
N MET A 167 0.11 -0.01 14.79
CA MET A 167 -0.07 -0.24 13.37
C MET A 167 -1.50 -0.69 13.08
N ILE A 168 -2.18 -0.04 12.13
CA ILE A 168 -3.42 -0.55 11.54
C ILE A 168 -3.09 -1.24 10.22
N ASN A 169 -3.17 -2.56 10.22
CA ASN A 169 -2.93 -3.39 9.04
C ASN A 169 -4.18 -3.46 8.15
N LEU A 170 -4.21 -2.61 7.12
CA LEU A 170 -5.21 -2.62 6.06
C LEU A 170 -4.63 -3.13 4.73
N ALA A 171 -3.43 -3.73 4.76
CA ALA A 171 -2.82 -4.36 3.61
C ALA A 171 -3.33 -5.82 3.43
N SER A 172 -3.17 -6.37 2.23
CA SER A 172 -3.34 -7.82 2.03
C SER A 172 -2.19 -8.59 2.68
N ASN A 173 -2.42 -9.87 2.98
CA ASN A 173 -1.39 -10.77 3.51
C ASN A 173 -0.17 -10.86 2.59
N GLU A 174 -0.35 -10.74 1.28
CA GLU A 174 0.75 -10.72 0.31
C GLU A 174 1.72 -9.58 0.62
N TYR A 175 1.22 -8.35 0.80
CA TYR A 175 2.11 -7.22 1.09
C TYR A 175 2.59 -7.23 2.54
N PHE A 176 1.70 -7.52 3.50
CA PHE A 176 2.04 -7.52 4.92
C PHE A 176 3.12 -8.57 5.27
N SER A 177 3.24 -9.65 4.50
CA SER A 177 4.30 -10.65 4.65
C SER A 177 5.71 -10.12 4.38
N ALA A 178 5.84 -8.92 3.79
CA ALA A 178 7.10 -8.19 3.67
C ALA A 178 7.47 -7.41 4.94
N ILE A 179 6.70 -7.53 6.03
CA ILE A 179 7.02 -7.02 7.35
C ILE A 179 7.27 -8.23 8.28
N ASP A 180 8.35 -8.21 9.04
CA ASP A 180 8.56 -9.13 10.16
C ASP A 180 7.75 -8.65 11.38
N SER A 181 6.51 -9.13 11.50
CA SER A 181 5.59 -8.74 12.58
C SER A 181 6.13 -9.03 13.98
N LYS A 182 7.02 -10.02 14.13
CA LYS A 182 7.63 -10.36 15.42
C LYS A 182 8.70 -9.36 15.87
N LYS A 183 9.28 -8.62 14.92
CA LYS A 183 10.31 -7.60 15.18
C LYS A 183 9.76 -6.18 15.12
N LEU A 184 8.47 -6.02 14.81
CA LEU A 184 7.81 -4.73 14.79
C LEU A 184 7.58 -4.25 16.23
N LYS A 185 8.00 -3.03 16.54
CA LYS A 185 7.86 -2.40 17.86
C LYS A 185 6.53 -1.65 17.99
N ALA A 186 5.44 -2.29 17.59
CA ALA A 186 4.10 -1.72 17.62
C ALA A 186 3.04 -2.81 17.82
N ARG A 187 1.92 -2.46 18.47
CA ARG A 187 0.70 -3.30 18.49
C ARG A 187 0.11 -3.32 17.08
N ILE A 188 -0.21 -4.50 16.55
CA ILE A 188 -0.77 -4.64 15.19
C ILE A 188 -2.25 -4.95 15.30
N ILE A 189 -3.09 -4.01 14.88
CA ILE A 189 -4.53 -4.18 14.76
C ILE A 189 -4.87 -4.45 13.31
N THR A 190 -5.66 -5.50 13.05
CA THR A 190 -6.02 -5.95 11.69
C THR A 190 -7.53 -5.93 11.51
N PRO A 191 -8.10 -4.81 11.00
CA PRO A 191 -9.48 -4.77 10.57
C PRO A 191 -9.72 -5.69 9.36
N THR A 192 -10.83 -6.43 9.41
CA THR A 192 -11.33 -7.27 8.32
C THR A 192 -12.77 -6.94 8.04
N PHE A 193 -13.17 -7.03 6.77
CA PHE A 193 -14.47 -6.61 6.30
C PHE A 193 -15.21 -7.79 5.69
N LYS A 194 -16.44 -8.02 6.14
CA LYS A 194 -17.29 -9.13 5.69
C LYS A 194 -18.67 -8.61 5.30
N GLU A 195 -19.25 -9.22 4.28
CA GLU A 195 -20.63 -8.98 3.84
C GLU A 195 -21.52 -10.13 4.29
N GLN A 196 -22.75 -9.84 4.67
CA GLN A 196 -23.77 -10.84 4.88
C GLN A 196 -24.28 -11.36 3.54
N LYS A 197 -24.08 -12.65 3.28
CA LYS A 197 -24.65 -13.34 2.13
C LYS A 197 -25.34 -14.61 2.62
N SER A 198 -26.64 -14.74 2.33
CA SER A 198 -27.44 -15.90 2.74
C SER A 198 -27.36 -16.20 4.25
N GLY A 199 -27.40 -15.15 5.08
CA GLY A 199 -27.35 -15.27 6.54
C GLY A 199 -25.96 -15.51 7.15
N GLN A 200 -24.90 -15.62 6.33
CA GLN A 200 -23.53 -15.80 6.81
C GLN A 200 -22.61 -14.64 6.39
N TYR A 201 -21.69 -14.26 7.27
CA TYR A 201 -20.69 -13.23 6.97
C TYR A 201 -19.48 -13.82 6.23
N GLN A 202 -19.25 -13.35 5.01
CA GLN A 202 -18.15 -13.80 4.17
C GLN A 202 -17.33 -12.61 3.65
N MET A 203 -16.03 -12.83 3.46
CA MET A 203 -15.17 -11.82 2.85
C MET A 203 -15.39 -11.81 1.33
N VAL A 204 -15.89 -10.69 0.81
CA VAL A 204 -15.96 -10.45 -0.64
C VAL A 204 -14.80 -9.55 -1.03
N SER A 205 -13.87 -10.07 -1.84
CA SER A 205 -12.54 -9.46 -2.03
C SER A 205 -12.57 -8.02 -2.55
N PHE A 206 -13.47 -7.70 -3.48
CA PHE A 206 -13.66 -6.35 -4.02
C PHE A 206 -14.11 -5.37 -2.93
N PHE A 207 -15.18 -5.71 -2.20
CA PHE A 207 -15.69 -4.88 -1.11
C PHE A 207 -14.69 -4.74 0.04
N ALA A 208 -14.00 -5.81 0.41
CA ALA A 208 -12.99 -5.77 1.45
C ALA A 208 -11.81 -4.85 1.10
N LYS A 209 -11.40 -4.79 -0.19
CA LYS A 209 -10.38 -3.83 -0.65
C LYS A 209 -10.90 -2.40 -0.57
N ARG A 210 -12.11 -2.13 -1.05
CA ARG A 210 -12.73 -0.80 -0.95
C ARG A 210 -12.85 -0.34 0.51
N ALA A 211 -13.30 -1.22 1.39
CA ALA A 211 -13.45 -0.95 2.81
C ALA A 211 -12.14 -0.61 3.52
N ARG A 212 -11.01 -1.21 3.13
CA ARG A 212 -9.67 -0.80 3.62
C ARG A 212 -9.34 0.64 3.25
N GLY A 213 -9.69 1.05 2.03
CA GLY A 213 -9.59 2.44 1.60
C GLY A 213 -10.47 3.38 2.41
N LEU A 214 -11.75 3.02 2.54
CA LEU A 214 -12.74 3.79 3.32
C LEU A 214 -12.31 3.95 4.78
N MET A 215 -11.82 2.89 5.40
CA MET A 215 -11.31 2.91 6.77
C MET A 215 -10.08 3.83 6.91
N SER A 216 -9.16 3.77 5.94
CA SER A 216 -8.00 4.65 5.94
C SER A 216 -8.41 6.11 5.83
N ARG A 217 -9.35 6.42 4.92
CA ARG A 217 -9.95 7.75 4.79
C ARG A 217 -10.62 8.18 6.09
N PHE A 218 -11.45 7.33 6.68
CA PHE A 218 -12.15 7.61 7.93
C PHE A 218 -11.17 8.00 9.06
N ILE A 219 -10.06 7.26 9.21
CA ILE A 219 -9.01 7.57 10.19
C ILE A 219 -8.37 8.93 9.91
N ILE A 220 -8.02 9.20 8.65
CA ILE A 220 -7.36 10.46 8.24
C ILE A 220 -8.27 11.67 8.44
N GLN A 221 -9.50 11.62 7.91
CA GLN A 221 -10.42 12.77 7.93
C GLN A 221 -10.92 13.11 9.33
N ASN A 222 -11.06 12.11 10.21
CA ASN A 222 -11.44 12.32 11.59
C ASN A 222 -10.24 12.48 12.54
N GLN A 223 -9.00 12.51 11.99
CA GLN A 223 -7.76 12.68 12.77
C GLN A 223 -7.63 11.70 13.94
N ILE A 224 -8.08 10.46 13.74
CA ILE A 224 -8.15 9.46 14.79
C ILE A 224 -6.74 9.09 15.26
N ASN A 225 -6.52 9.19 16.56
CA ASN A 225 -5.25 8.86 17.21
C ASN A 225 -5.38 7.69 18.19
N ASP A 226 -6.53 7.54 18.85
CA ASP A 226 -6.86 6.35 19.64
C ASP A 226 -7.40 5.26 18.70
N PRO A 227 -6.74 4.09 18.60
CA PRO A 227 -7.27 3.01 17.78
C PRO A 227 -8.69 2.56 18.16
N GLU A 228 -9.14 2.73 19.40
CA GLU A 228 -10.48 2.30 19.81
C GLU A 228 -11.60 3.09 19.10
N GLU A 229 -11.35 4.36 18.74
CA GLU A 229 -12.29 5.20 17.98
C GLU A 229 -12.57 4.65 16.56
N ILE A 230 -11.67 3.86 16.00
CA ILE A 230 -11.85 3.20 14.69
C ILE A 230 -13.07 2.28 14.70
N LYS A 231 -13.49 1.76 15.87
CA LYS A 231 -14.69 0.92 15.99
C LYS A 231 -15.98 1.67 15.65
N ALA A 232 -15.95 3.01 15.63
CA ALA A 232 -17.06 3.84 15.17
C ALA A 232 -17.18 3.94 13.64
N PHE A 233 -16.28 3.30 12.87
CA PHE A 233 -16.36 3.27 11.41
C PHE A 233 -17.70 2.73 10.92
N ASP A 234 -18.42 3.58 10.17
CA ASP A 234 -19.78 3.33 9.69
C ASP A 234 -19.98 3.55 8.18
N LEU A 235 -18.89 3.81 7.44
CA LEU A 235 -18.98 4.16 6.02
C LEU A 235 -19.55 3.01 5.17
N GLU A 236 -20.44 3.37 4.26
CA GLU A 236 -21.15 2.45 3.36
C GLU A 236 -21.92 1.32 4.08
N GLY A 237 -22.32 1.53 5.34
CA GLY A 237 -23.14 0.57 6.10
C GLY A 237 -22.36 -0.51 6.82
N TYR A 238 -21.03 -0.45 6.85
CA TYR A 238 -20.24 -1.29 7.76
C TYR A 238 -20.47 -0.88 9.21
N TYR A 239 -20.27 -1.81 10.14
CA TYR A 239 -20.22 -1.53 11.58
C TYR A 239 -19.33 -2.54 12.29
N PHE A 240 -18.76 -2.15 13.44
CA PHE A 240 -17.92 -3.05 14.24
C PHE A 240 -18.73 -4.21 14.83
N ASN A 241 -18.25 -5.43 14.59
CA ASN A 241 -18.88 -6.66 15.07
C ASN A 241 -18.08 -7.26 16.23
N ASN A 242 -18.50 -6.95 17.46
CA ASN A 242 -17.83 -7.45 18.67
C ASN A 242 -17.83 -8.97 18.76
N GLY A 243 -18.92 -9.64 18.37
CA GLY A 243 -19.05 -11.10 18.46
C GLY A 243 -18.11 -11.88 17.52
N LEU A 244 -17.68 -11.26 16.40
CA LEU A 244 -16.73 -11.85 15.47
C LEU A 244 -15.29 -11.39 15.69
N SER A 245 -15.08 -10.34 16.49
CA SER A 245 -13.76 -9.76 16.75
C SER A 245 -13.04 -10.50 17.86
N LYS A 246 -11.72 -10.69 17.73
CA LYS A 246 -10.90 -11.37 18.73
C LYS A 246 -9.53 -10.70 18.88
N GLY A 247 -9.29 -10.15 20.07
CA GLY A 247 -8.08 -9.40 20.38
C GLY A 247 -7.91 -8.25 19.38
N ASP A 248 -6.78 -8.25 18.68
CA ASP A 248 -6.45 -7.22 17.69
C ASP A 248 -6.94 -7.55 16.27
N ASN A 249 -7.70 -8.63 16.09
CA ASN A 249 -8.40 -8.92 14.84
C ASN A 249 -9.83 -8.37 14.91
N TRP A 250 -10.04 -7.22 14.30
CA TRP A 250 -11.31 -6.52 14.33
C TRP A 250 -12.12 -6.86 13.09
N VAL A 251 -13.40 -7.17 13.28
CA VAL A 251 -14.30 -7.53 12.18
C VAL A 251 -15.36 -6.45 12.05
N PHE A 252 -15.46 -5.88 10.86
CA PHE A 252 -16.52 -4.98 10.46
C PHE A 252 -17.43 -5.73 9.49
N THR A 253 -18.74 -5.65 9.72
CA THR A 253 -19.75 -6.35 8.91
C THR A 253 -20.72 -5.36 8.28
N ARG A 254 -21.25 -5.74 7.12
CA ARG A 254 -22.36 -5.10 6.42
C ARG A 254 -23.32 -6.16 5.90
#